data_AF-A0A9E3JLF4-F1
#
_entry.id   AF-A0A9E3JLF4-F1
#
_cell.length_a   1.000
_cell.length_b   1.000
_cell.length_c   1.000
_cell.angle_alpha   90.00
_cell.angle_beta   90.00
_cell.angle_gamma   90.00
#
_symmetry.space_group_name_H-M   'P 1'
#
loop_
_entity.id
_entity.type
_entity.pdbx_description
1 polymer ?
#
loop_
_entity_poly.entity_id
_entity_poly.type
_entity_poly.pdbx_seq_one_letter_code
_entity_poly.pdbx_strand_id
1 'polypeptide(L)'
;MSESPAELVRLLARFGGEPVSQQAISGWLNGRAMPRQGNMRALARMLSMEPQQLQFGSDKHVRETRGEWRMNPHDQLAIETFLRLPASQRKLVRSLIEELSKQHAPAKAAKKR
;
A
#
# COMPACT_ATOMS: atom_id res chain seq x y z
N MET A 1 7.06 -6.84 0.10
CA MET A 1 5.99 -7.30 1.02
C MET A 1 4.89 -7.86 0.16
N SER A 2 4.75 -9.18 0.07
CA SER A 2 3.63 -9.81 -0.60
C SER A 2 2.43 -9.78 0.36
N GLU A 3 1.42 -8.96 0.07
CA GLU A 3 0.19 -8.96 0.87
C GLU A 3 -0.47 -10.34 0.82
N SER A 4 -1.03 -10.78 1.95
CA SER A 4 -1.67 -12.08 2.05
C SER A 4 -2.97 -12.09 1.22
N PRO A 5 -3.34 -13.20 0.54
CA PRO A 5 -4.61 -13.32 -0.16
C PRO A 5 -5.83 -12.97 0.71
N ALA A 6 -5.76 -13.19 2.02
CA ALA A 6 -6.79 -12.80 2.98
C ALA A 6 -6.95 -11.27 3.10
N GLU A 7 -5.85 -10.53 3.09
CA GLU A 7 -5.84 -9.06 3.15
C GLU A 7 -6.43 -8.46 1.88
N LEU A 8 -6.08 -9.02 0.72
CA LEU A 8 -6.62 -8.59 -0.56
C LEU A 8 -8.12 -8.80 -0.68
N VAL A 9 -8.70 -9.85 -0.09
CA VAL A 9 -10.17 -10.02 -0.03
C VAL A 9 -10.81 -8.83 0.69
N ARG A 10 -10.25 -8.47 1.85
CA ARG A 10 -10.77 -7.36 2.66
C ARG A 10 -10.58 -6.01 1.95
N LEU A 11 -9.44 -5.80 1.30
CA LEU A 11 -9.18 -4.57 0.56
C LEU A 11 -10.11 -4.45 -0.65
N LEU A 12 -10.28 -5.50 -1.43
CA LEU A 12 -11.13 -5.50 -2.61
C LEU A 12 -12.57 -5.07 -2.28
N ALA A 13 -13.11 -5.54 -1.15
CA ALA A 13 -14.43 -5.14 -0.67
C ALA A 13 -14.52 -3.62 -0.37
N ARG A 14 -13.46 -3.02 0.18
CA ARG A 14 -13.40 -1.57 0.46
C ARG A 14 -13.42 -0.71 -0.81
N PHE A 15 -12.97 -1.27 -1.93
CA PHE A 15 -13.01 -0.61 -3.23
C PHE A 15 -14.25 -0.99 -4.05
N GLY A 16 -15.27 -1.61 -3.44
CA GLY A 16 -16.53 -1.96 -4.11
C GLY A 16 -16.44 -3.15 -5.06
N GLY A 17 -15.52 -4.09 -4.79
CA GLY A 17 -15.49 -5.38 -5.49
C GLY A 17 -16.60 -6.32 -5.02
N GLU A 18 -16.91 -7.29 -5.87
CA GLU A 18 -17.82 -8.40 -5.55
C GLU A 18 -17.19 -9.33 -4.50
N PRO A 19 -18.01 -10.04 -3.69
CA PRO A 19 -17.51 -11.04 -2.76
C PRO A 19 -16.70 -12.13 -3.49
N VAL A 20 -15.47 -12.38 -3.04
CA VAL A 20 -14.58 -13.41 -3.59
C VAL A 20 -13.86 -14.18 -2.50
N SER A 21 -13.50 -15.43 -2.80
CA SER A 21 -12.72 -16.28 -1.90
C SER A 21 -11.22 -15.96 -2.01
N GLN A 22 -10.47 -16.29 -0.95
CA GLN A 22 -9.01 -16.18 -0.97
C GLN A 22 -8.38 -17.05 -2.06
N GLN A 23 -8.97 -18.22 -2.34
CA GLN A 23 -8.52 -19.10 -3.42
C GLN A 23 -8.66 -18.45 -4.79
N ALA A 24 -9.73 -17.67 -5.02
CA ALA A 24 -9.90 -16.92 -6.26
C ALA A 24 -8.80 -15.85 -6.42
N ILE A 25 -8.51 -15.09 -5.36
CA ILE A 25 -7.41 -14.10 -5.37
C ILE A 25 -6.06 -14.78 -5.60
N SER A 26 -5.78 -15.88 -4.91
CA SER A 26 -4.59 -16.70 -5.15
C SER A 26 -4.57 -17.29 -6.57
N GLY A 27 -5.71 -17.47 -7.22
CA GLY A 27 -5.80 -17.84 -8.63
C GLY A 27 -5.32 -16.70 -9.53
N TRP A 28 -5.78 -15.48 -9.27
CA TRP A 28 -5.44 -14.28 -10.04
C TRP A 28 -3.96 -13.91 -9.91
N LEU A 29 -3.42 -13.87 -8.69
CA LEU A 29 -2.02 -13.52 -8.44
C LEU A 29 -1.03 -14.49 -9.11
N ASN A 30 -1.43 -15.76 -9.25
CA ASN A 30 -0.63 -16.80 -9.90
C ASN A 30 -0.97 -16.97 -11.39
N GLY A 31 -1.79 -16.10 -11.98
CA GLY A 31 -2.18 -16.16 -13.39
C GLY A 31 -3.04 -17.37 -13.79
N ARG A 32 -3.62 -18.09 -12.83
CA ARG A 32 -4.45 -19.29 -13.09
C ARG A 32 -5.88 -18.97 -13.48
N ALA A 33 -6.36 -17.76 -13.21
CA ALA A 33 -7.71 -17.31 -13.53
C ALA A 33 -7.74 -15.78 -13.70
N MET A 34 -8.72 -15.27 -14.46
CA MET A 34 -8.94 -13.82 -14.60
C MET A 34 -10.07 -13.33 -13.69
N PRO A 35 -9.94 -12.17 -13.03
CA PRO A 35 -11.04 -11.54 -12.30
C PRO A 35 -12.20 -11.14 -13.22
N ARG A 36 -13.43 -11.20 -12.69
CA ARG A 36 -14.62 -10.64 -13.36
C ARG A 36 -14.50 -9.12 -13.49
N GLN A 37 -15.25 -8.55 -14.43
CA GLN A 37 -15.26 -7.12 -14.73
C GLN A 37 -15.46 -6.22 -13.49
N GLY A 38 -16.37 -6.58 -12.57
CA GLY A 38 -16.57 -5.83 -11.32
C GLY A 38 -15.32 -5.80 -10.43
N ASN A 39 -14.68 -6.94 -10.25
CA ASN A 39 -13.45 -7.09 -9.45
C ASN A 39 -12.23 -6.49 -10.14
N MET A 40 -12.14 -6.56 -11.46
CA MET A 40 -11.09 -5.92 -12.23
C MET A 40 -11.11 -4.40 -12.05
N ARG A 41 -12.29 -3.78 -12.09
CA ARG A 41 -12.44 -2.34 -11.80
C ARG A 41 -12.10 -2.01 -10.35
N ALA A 42 -12.45 -2.87 -9.40
CA ALA A 42 -12.10 -2.67 -7.99
C ALA A 42 -10.58 -2.77 -7.75
N LEU A 43 -9.90 -3.74 -8.38
CA LEU A 43 -8.44 -3.85 -8.37
C LEU A 43 -7.77 -2.63 -9.00
N ALA A 44 -8.29 -2.15 -10.13
CA ALA A 44 -7.77 -0.96 -10.80
C ALA A 44 -7.86 0.28 -9.90
N ARG A 45 -9.01 0.49 -9.23
CA ARG A 45 -9.16 1.56 -8.23
C ARG A 45 -8.18 1.41 -7.06
N MET A 46 -8.03 0.20 -6.53
CA MET A 46 -7.10 -0.08 -5.43
C MET A 46 -5.66 0.27 -5.80
N LEU A 47 -5.26 -0.03 -7.04
CA LEU A 47 -3.92 0.24 -7.56
C LEU A 47 -3.76 1.66 -8.12
N SER A 48 -4.82 2.48 -8.12
CA SER A 48 -4.86 3.81 -8.74
C SER A 48 -4.44 3.77 -10.22
N MET A 49 -4.98 2.81 -10.95
CA MET A 49 -4.70 2.57 -12.37
C MET A 49 -5.99 2.50 -13.19
N GLU A 50 -5.90 2.70 -14.51
CA GLU A 50 -7.02 2.45 -15.40
C GLU A 50 -7.29 0.95 -15.57
N PRO A 51 -8.57 0.49 -15.58
CA PRO A 51 -8.90 -0.93 -15.74
C PRO A 51 -8.32 -1.56 -17.01
N GLN A 52 -8.31 -0.83 -18.11
CA GLN A 52 -7.77 -1.28 -19.39
C GLN A 52 -6.25 -1.48 -19.32
N GLN A 53 -5.54 -0.60 -18.62
CA GLN A 53 -4.10 -0.74 -18.40
C GLN A 53 -3.79 -1.95 -17.53
N LEU A 54 -4.61 -2.23 -16.52
CA LEU A 54 -4.46 -3.42 -15.68
C LEU A 54 -4.76 -4.71 -16.46
N GLN A 55 -5.73 -4.67 -17.39
CA GLN A 55 -6.17 -5.84 -18.15
C GLN A 55 -5.24 -6.21 -19.30
N PHE A 56 -4.81 -5.23 -20.09
CA PHE A 56 -4.09 -5.46 -21.34
C PHE A 56 -2.62 -5.03 -21.26
N GLY A 57 -2.21 -4.40 -20.16
CA GLY A 57 -0.92 -3.74 -20.04
C GLY A 57 -0.91 -2.38 -20.74
N SER A 58 0.22 -1.70 -20.63
CA SER A 58 0.50 -0.47 -21.38
C SER A 58 1.94 -0.48 -21.85
N ASP A 59 2.26 0.24 -22.92
CA ASP A 59 3.65 0.38 -23.43
C ASP A 59 4.58 1.07 -22.42
N LYS A 60 4.02 1.71 -21.39
CA LYS A 60 4.77 2.28 -20.27
C LYS A 60 4.95 1.21 -19.21
N HIS A 61 6.19 1.06 -18.72
CA HIS A 61 6.46 0.20 -17.57
C HIS A 61 5.63 0.72 -16.38
N VAL A 62 4.62 -0.06 -16.00
CA VAL A 62 3.81 0.17 -14.80
C VAL A 62 4.73 -0.05 -13.60
N ARG A 63 5.31 1.03 -13.10
CA ARG A 63 5.84 1.05 -11.74
C ARG A 63 4.70 1.43 -10.83
N GLU A 64 4.69 0.85 -9.63
CA GLU A 64 3.90 1.35 -8.52
C GLU A 64 4.12 2.87 -8.50
N THR A 65 3.07 3.65 -8.77
CA THR A 65 3.09 5.09 -8.51
C THR A 65 3.37 5.14 -7.02
N ARG A 66 4.64 5.33 -6.64
CA ARG A 66 5.02 5.65 -5.26
C ARG A 66 4.13 6.83 -4.95
N GLY A 67 3.04 6.55 -4.25
CA GLY A 67 1.89 7.46 -4.21
C GLY A 67 2.45 8.83 -3.94
N GLU A 68 2.00 9.84 -4.68
CA GLU A 68 2.33 11.21 -4.33
C GLU A 68 2.00 11.35 -2.85
N TRP A 69 3.03 11.29 -2.02
CA TRP A 69 2.91 11.68 -0.64
C TRP A 69 2.54 13.14 -0.80
N ARG A 70 1.29 13.52 -0.51
CA ARG A 70 0.92 14.93 -0.32
C ARG A 70 1.65 15.40 0.93
N MET A 71 2.94 15.58 0.75
CA MET A 71 3.91 15.87 1.76
C MET A 71 4.08 17.37 1.72
N ASN A 72 3.93 18.03 2.87
CA ASN A 72 4.28 19.43 2.97
C ASN A 72 5.74 19.61 2.48
N PRO A 73 6.09 20.68 1.72
CA PRO A 73 7.46 20.96 1.33
C PRO A 73 8.52 20.73 2.42
N HIS A 74 8.18 20.99 3.69
CA HIS A 74 9.06 20.73 4.82
C HIS A 74 9.35 19.25 5.04
N ASP A 75 8.32 18.40 5.00
CA ASP A 75 8.45 16.96 5.16
C ASP A 75 9.22 16.36 3.97
N GLN A 76 9.01 16.88 2.76
CA GLN A 76 9.73 16.45 1.57
C GLN A 76 11.23 16.75 1.70
N LEU A 77 11.57 17.98 2.10
CA LEU A 77 12.96 18.37 2.35
C LEU A 77 13.60 17.53 3.46
N ALA A 78 12.84 17.21 4.52
CA ALA A 78 13.33 16.37 5.62
C ALA A 78 13.67 14.95 5.13
N ILE A 79 12.83 14.35 4.28
CA ILE A 79 13.10 13.03 3.71
C ILE A 79 14.30 13.06 2.76
N GLU A 80 14.36 14.05 1.86
CA GLU A 80 15.50 14.19 0.94
C GLU A 80 16.82 14.35 1.71
N THR A 81 16.81 15.16 2.76
CA THR A 81 17.96 15.36 3.64
C THR A 81 18.33 14.07 4.35
N PHE A 82 17.35 13.37 4.94
CA PHE A 82 17.56 12.09 5.61
C PHE A 82 18.20 11.03 4.68
N LEU A 83 17.76 10.96 3.42
CA LEU A 83 18.27 10.01 2.45
C LEU A 83 19.74 10.29 2.05
N ARG A 84 20.20 11.54 2.15
CA ARG A 84 21.59 11.94 1.88
C ARG A 84 22.55 11.66 3.05
N LEU A 85 22.04 11.31 4.23
CA LEU A 85 22.88 11.07 5.41
C LEU A 85 23.66 9.75 5.31
N PRO A 86 24.89 9.69 5.87
CA PRO A 86 25.63 8.45 6.10
C PRO A 86 24.81 7.42 6.91
N ALA A 87 25.12 6.13 6.74
CA ALA A 87 24.37 5.04 7.36
C ALA A 87 24.29 5.14 8.90
N SER A 88 25.36 5.60 9.55
CA SER A 88 25.41 5.83 11.00
C SER A 88 24.39 6.89 11.46
N GLN A 89 24.30 8.00 10.72
CA GLN A 89 23.38 9.10 11.01
C GLN A 89 21.93 8.72 10.71
N ARG A 90 21.66 7.98 9.63
CA ARG A 90 20.31 7.45 9.35
C ARG A 90 19.82 6.50 10.44
N LYS A 91 20.71 5.69 11.02
CA LYS A 91 20.37 4.82 12.15
C LYS A 91 19.93 5.65 13.36
N LEU A 92 20.68 6.68 13.71
CA LEU A 92 20.34 7.58 14.82
C LEU A 92 18.97 8.24 14.63
N VAL A 93 18.74 8.83 13.46
CA VAL A 93 17.47 9.50 13.15
C VAL A 93 16.29 8.52 13.20
N ARG A 94 16.46 7.30 12.69
CA ARG A 94 15.42 6.25 12.78
C ARG A 94 15.09 5.89 14.22
N SER A 95 16.10 5.69 15.07
CA SER A 95 15.89 5.40 16.50
C SER A 95 15.18 6.54 17.23
N LEU A 96 15.47 7.79 16.87
CA LEU A 96 14.78 8.95 17.43
C LEU A 96 13.30 8.98 17.03
N ILE A 97 12.99 8.77 15.75
CA ILE A 97 11.61 8.69 15.26
C ILE A 97 10.84 7.57 15.96
N GLU A 98 11.47 6.39 16.11
CA GLU A 98 10.89 5.26 16.84
C GLU A 98 10.57 5.63 18.29
N GLU A 99 11.49 6.29 19.00
CA GLU A 99 11.28 6.67 20.39
C GLU A 99 10.17 7.70 20.56
N LEU A 100 10.14 8.72 19.70
CA LEU A 100 9.06 9.72 19.67
C LEU A 100 7.71 9.08 19.35
N SER A 101 7.67 8.07 18.47
CA SER A 101 6.43 7.37 18.12
C SER A 101 5.85 6.57 19.29
N LYS A 102 6.70 5.98 20.14
CA LYS A 102 6.26 5.27 21.35
C LYS A 102 5.65 6.22 22.36
N GLN A 103 6.27 7.39 22.55
CA GLN A 103 5.78 8.41 23.48
C GLN A 103 4.46 9.04 23.03
N HIS A 104 4.22 9.12 21.71
CA HIS A 104 3.02 9.70 21.14
C HIS A 104 1.91 8.67 20.82
N ALA A 105 2.13 7.38 21.06
CA ALA A 105 1.08 6.38 20.98
C ALA A 105 0.01 6.71 22.04
N PRO A 106 -1.25 7.04 21.65
CA PRO A 106 -2.25 7.46 22.62
C PRO A 106 -2.55 6.31 23.59
N ALA A 107 -2.68 6.64 24.87
CA ALA A 107 -3.22 5.79 25.94
C ALA A 107 -4.70 5.43 25.71
N LYS A 108 -5.00 4.74 24.59
CA LYS A 108 -6.32 4.20 24.25
C LYS A 108 -6.22 2.72 23.90
N ALA A 109 -5.75 1.92 24.86
CA ALA A 109 -6.01 0.48 24.90
C ALA A 109 -6.35 -0.02 26.32
N ALA A 110 -6.74 0.87 27.23
CA ALA A 110 -7.06 0.52 28.62
C ALA A 110 -8.43 1.04 29.07
N LYS A 111 -9.48 0.83 28.27
CA LYS A 111 -10.86 0.71 28.76
C LYS A 111 -11.80 0.25 27.65
N LYS A 112 -12.17 -1.02 27.66
CA LYS A 112 -13.52 -1.42 27.23
C LYS A 112 -13.92 -2.74 27.90
N ARG A 113 -14.61 -2.56 29.02
CA ARG A 113 -15.66 -3.39 29.65
C ARG A 113 -15.29 -4.82 30.03
#